data_AF-A0A4P8Q6B6-F1
#
_entry.id   AF-A0A4P8Q6B6-F1
#
_cell.length_a   1.000
_cell.length_b   1.000
_cell.length_c   1.000
_cell.angle_alpha   90.00
_cell.angle_beta   90.00
_cell.angle_gamma   90.00
#
_symmetry.space_group_name_H-M   'P 1'
#
loop_
_entity.id
_entity.type
_entity.pdbx_description
1 polymer ?
#
loop_
_entity_poly.entity_id
_entity_poly.type
_entity_poly.pdbx_seq_one_letter_code
_entity_poly.pdbx_strand_id
1 'polypeptide(L)'
;MTDRAVRNLEHLKSSASTARVLNLLRVWEENGDSAPDGAVRNPDWAARPIFLTAALNRALIIKHRLRRNETDLFTGRRQVATKVVIPIDDADLKTGGRYVFVNQIGFERMMMEAFGVAPNHPDIDTLRLIDKLPSLDPFLLREQLRRGGLDPSPCYFSISDSDLQRMLAFVRSEIEPLVTLSLGADTVAVNSDSAGRMASKILSNTPGDQLDALRLTLRLAPEQYQEGVFCWKGFLYYKWTLAALLGEVAGVAEAVRTIKPVGKVDRAAKEYLARSRDVLRGRIIKTCDEVSRTLRVYDDAYAKLTQEGRPIAFRDFLLDAPSMFAKLGDQLGAVQHIVSYWRFRFSSSAAPVNVEELMDIFMDFETGLLGRGELPDDIGMIAA
;
A
#
# COMPACT_ATOMS: atom_id res chain seq x y z
N MET A 1 -5.55 22.87 -28.28
CA MET A 1 -4.70 22.90 -27.08
C MET A 1 -5.46 22.24 -25.96
N THR A 2 -5.20 20.96 -25.72
CA THR A 2 -5.76 20.20 -24.60
C THR A 2 -5.06 20.66 -23.33
N ASP A 3 -5.83 21.22 -22.39
CA ASP A 3 -5.34 21.61 -21.08
C ASP A 3 -4.69 20.41 -20.38
N ARG A 4 -3.38 20.50 -20.10
CA ARG A 4 -2.58 19.43 -19.48
C ARG A 4 -2.98 19.17 -18.01
N ALA A 5 -3.92 19.93 -17.46
CA ALA A 5 -4.51 19.72 -16.14
C ALA A 5 -5.52 18.54 -16.08
N VAL A 6 -6.10 18.14 -17.22
CA VAL A 6 -7.15 17.10 -17.27
C VAL A 6 -6.53 15.77 -17.73
N ARG A 7 -6.50 14.77 -16.84
CA ARG A 7 -6.09 13.39 -17.18
C ARG A 7 -7.29 12.45 -17.06
N ASN A 8 -7.39 11.51 -18.00
CA ASN A 8 -8.40 10.45 -17.97
C ASN A 8 -8.20 9.59 -16.70
N LEU A 9 -9.21 9.53 -15.84
CA LEU A 9 -9.22 8.77 -14.58
C LEU A 9 -9.82 7.35 -14.75
N GLU A 10 -10.21 6.95 -15.96
CA GLU A 10 -10.87 5.66 -16.27
C GLU A 10 -10.07 4.44 -15.80
N HIS A 11 -8.74 4.52 -15.79
CA HIS A 11 -7.86 3.45 -15.30
C HIS A 11 -7.92 3.25 -13.77
N LEU A 12 -8.54 4.16 -13.01
CA LEU A 12 -8.68 4.08 -11.55
C LEU A 12 -10.02 3.43 -11.12
N LYS A 13 -10.92 3.13 -12.07
CA LYS A 13 -12.28 2.66 -11.79
C LYS A 13 -12.34 1.18 -11.35
N SER A 14 -11.35 0.36 -11.72
CA SER A 14 -11.44 -1.11 -11.62
C SER A 14 -11.27 -1.70 -10.21
N SER A 15 -10.78 -0.95 -9.22
CA SER A 15 -10.65 -1.40 -7.82
C SER A 15 -10.97 -0.29 -6.81
N ALA A 16 -11.61 -0.65 -5.68
CA ALA A 16 -11.92 0.29 -4.59
C ALA A 16 -10.67 0.81 -3.85
N SER A 17 -9.62 -0.01 -3.73
CA SER A 17 -8.34 0.42 -3.16
C SER A 17 -7.18 -0.41 -3.71
N THR A 18 -6.02 0.25 -3.88
CA THR A 18 -4.72 -0.35 -4.20
C THR A 18 -3.67 0.30 -3.30
N ALA A 19 -2.46 -0.26 -3.25
CA ALA A 19 -1.34 0.32 -2.51
C ALA A 19 -0.99 1.78 -2.88
N ARG A 20 -1.53 2.34 -3.98
CA ARG A 20 -1.31 3.74 -4.37
C ARG A 20 -2.57 4.58 -4.46
N VAL A 21 -3.74 3.97 -4.52
CA VAL A 21 -5.00 4.67 -4.81
C VAL A 21 -6.07 4.16 -3.89
N LEU A 22 -6.64 5.04 -3.08
CA LEU A 22 -7.87 4.81 -2.35
C LEU A 22 -9.00 5.52 -3.10
N ASN A 23 -9.90 4.74 -3.71
CA ASN A 23 -10.99 5.23 -4.53
C ASN A 23 -12.26 5.35 -3.67
N LEU A 24 -12.43 6.50 -3.01
CA LEU A 24 -13.56 6.72 -2.11
C LEU A 24 -14.88 6.85 -2.87
N LEU A 25 -14.84 7.34 -4.12
CA LEU A 25 -15.99 7.34 -5.00
C LEU A 25 -16.59 5.94 -5.12
N ARG A 26 -15.77 4.92 -5.38
CA ARG A 26 -16.23 3.54 -5.46
C ARG A 26 -16.73 3.00 -4.13
N VAL A 27 -16.05 3.34 -3.03
CA VAL A 27 -16.54 2.95 -1.68
C VAL A 27 -17.93 3.54 -1.41
N TRP A 28 -18.15 4.80 -1.79
CA TRP A 28 -19.45 5.47 -1.71
C TRP A 28 -20.50 4.87 -2.65
N GLU A 29 -20.14 4.49 -3.88
CA GLU A 29 -21.04 3.78 -4.80
C GLU A 29 -21.51 2.44 -4.22
N GLU A 30 -20.60 1.68 -3.60
CA GLU A 30 -20.88 0.35 -3.07
C GLU A 30 -21.58 0.37 -1.69
N ASN A 31 -21.28 1.37 -0.84
CA ASN A 31 -21.66 1.38 0.57
C ASN A 31 -22.48 2.61 1.01
N GLY A 32 -22.38 3.71 0.27
CA GLY A 32 -22.98 4.99 0.63
C GLY A 32 -24.44 5.14 0.22
N ASP A 33 -24.85 6.39 0.04
CA ASP A 33 -26.18 6.85 -0.36
C ASP A 33 -26.28 7.18 -1.87
N SER A 34 -25.43 6.57 -2.68
CA SER A 34 -25.34 6.80 -4.13
C SER A 34 -26.55 6.31 -4.95
N ALA A 35 -27.47 5.56 -4.33
CA ALA A 35 -28.65 5.03 -4.99
C ALA A 35 -29.65 6.16 -5.32
N PRO A 36 -30.50 6.00 -6.36
CA PRO A 36 -31.45 7.05 -6.77
C PRO A 36 -32.47 7.43 -5.69
N ASP A 37 -32.72 6.54 -4.73
CA ASP A 37 -33.61 6.75 -3.59
C ASP A 37 -32.92 7.47 -2.41
N GLY A 38 -31.60 7.71 -2.49
CA GLY A 38 -30.79 8.31 -1.43
C GLY A 38 -30.62 7.42 -0.20
N ALA A 39 -30.98 6.14 -0.28
CA ALA A 39 -30.86 5.23 0.85
C ALA A 39 -29.40 4.80 1.05
N VAL A 40 -28.93 4.90 2.30
CA VAL A 40 -27.60 4.39 2.70
C VAL A 40 -27.60 2.86 2.60
N ARG A 41 -26.71 2.30 1.79
CA ARG A 41 -26.57 0.85 1.61
C ARG A 41 -25.94 0.15 2.82
N ASN A 42 -24.95 0.80 3.43
CA ASN A 42 -24.23 0.29 4.59
C ASN A 42 -24.33 1.30 5.75
N PRO A 43 -25.17 1.04 6.76
CA PRO A 43 -25.32 1.95 7.91
C PRO A 43 -24.02 2.22 8.64
N ASP A 44 -23.09 1.25 8.65
CA ASP A 44 -21.79 1.39 9.30
C ASP A 44 -20.88 2.40 8.59
N TRP A 45 -20.97 2.50 7.26
CA TRP A 45 -20.26 3.52 6.49
C TRP A 45 -20.71 4.93 6.88
N ALA A 46 -22.03 5.12 7.06
CA ALA A 46 -22.59 6.42 7.44
C ALA A 46 -22.28 6.78 8.90
N ALA A 47 -22.21 5.79 9.80
CA ALA A 47 -21.88 6.00 11.21
C ALA A 47 -20.38 6.25 11.43
N ARG A 48 -19.51 5.65 10.60
CA ARG A 48 -18.05 5.71 10.76
C ARG A 48 -17.35 6.10 9.45
N PRO A 49 -17.60 7.31 8.92
CA PRO A 49 -16.95 7.75 7.69
C PRO A 49 -15.47 8.08 7.94
N ILE A 50 -14.64 7.97 6.90
CA ILE A 50 -13.23 8.37 6.99
C ILE A 50 -13.08 9.91 7.02
N PHE A 51 -13.95 10.63 6.31
CA PHE A 51 -14.04 12.09 6.34
C PHE A 51 -15.43 12.54 6.79
N LEU A 52 -15.51 13.66 7.51
CA LEU A 52 -16.79 14.28 7.85
C LEU A 52 -17.38 15.03 6.64
N THR A 53 -16.52 15.54 5.75
CA THR A 53 -16.92 16.25 4.54
C THR A 53 -17.38 15.26 3.46
N ALA A 54 -18.66 15.33 3.07
CA ALA A 54 -19.25 14.42 2.09
C ALA A 54 -18.50 14.38 0.75
N ALA A 55 -18.05 15.53 0.24
CA ALA A 55 -17.30 15.61 -1.01
C ALA A 55 -15.94 14.89 -0.94
N LEU A 56 -15.29 14.85 0.22
CA LEU A 56 -14.04 14.09 0.38
C LEU A 56 -14.27 12.59 0.35
N ASN A 57 -15.43 12.10 0.80
CA ASN A 57 -15.82 10.69 0.67
C ASN A 57 -16.15 10.27 -0.77
N ARG A 58 -16.02 11.17 -1.76
CA ARG A 58 -16.14 10.89 -3.20
C ARG A 58 -14.84 11.20 -3.96
N ALA A 59 -13.78 11.54 -3.26
CA ALA A 59 -12.48 11.85 -3.86
C ALA A 59 -11.69 10.57 -4.19
N LEU A 60 -10.67 10.72 -5.03
CA LEU A 60 -9.60 9.75 -5.21
C LEU A 60 -8.37 10.22 -4.44
N ILE A 61 -7.91 9.42 -3.48
CA ILE A 61 -6.69 9.70 -2.73
C ILE A 61 -5.56 8.89 -3.34
N ILE A 62 -4.50 9.56 -3.79
CA ILE A 62 -3.44 8.94 -4.58
C ILE A 62 -2.08 9.25 -3.97
N LYS A 63 -1.28 8.21 -3.73
CA LYS A 63 0.16 8.37 -3.48
C LYS A 63 0.82 8.72 -4.81
N HIS A 64 1.23 9.98 -4.94
CA HIS A 64 1.74 10.55 -6.18
C HIS A 64 3.23 10.84 -6.07
N ARG A 65 4.01 10.37 -7.05
CA ARG A 65 5.41 10.75 -7.19
C ARG A 65 5.48 12.09 -7.89
N LEU A 66 6.04 13.09 -7.21
CA LEU A 66 6.13 14.46 -7.72
C LEU A 66 7.04 14.51 -8.93
N ARG A 67 6.56 15.17 -9.99
CA ARG A 67 7.35 15.49 -11.18
C ARG A 67 8.21 16.71 -10.90
N ARG A 68 9.23 16.94 -11.74
CA ARG A 68 10.15 18.10 -11.62
C ARG A 68 9.41 19.44 -11.53
N ASN A 69 8.29 19.60 -12.23
CA ASN A 69 7.51 20.84 -12.21
C ASN A 69 6.46 20.89 -11.08
N GLU A 70 6.34 19.83 -10.28
CA GLU A 70 5.44 19.73 -9.13
C GLU A 70 6.19 19.86 -7.80
N THR A 71 7.52 19.72 -7.79
CA THR A 71 8.35 19.86 -6.58
C THR A 71 8.30 21.27 -6.00
N ASP A 72 8.21 22.29 -6.85
CA ASP A 72 8.17 23.70 -6.45
C ASP A 72 6.85 24.10 -5.77
N LEU A 73 5.87 23.19 -5.75
CA LEU A 73 4.63 23.37 -4.99
C LEU A 73 4.84 23.18 -3.49
N PHE A 74 6.04 22.81 -3.03
CA PHE A 74 6.36 22.53 -1.63
C PHE A 74 7.56 23.36 -1.16
N THR A 75 7.56 23.73 0.12
CA THR A 75 8.67 24.47 0.74
C THR A 75 9.90 23.60 1.04
N GLY A 76 9.76 22.28 1.03
CA GLY A 76 10.84 21.32 1.30
C GLY A 76 10.99 20.29 0.20
N ARG A 77 12.15 19.62 0.17
CA ARG A 77 12.41 18.53 -0.77
C ARG A 77 11.43 17.38 -0.49
N ARG A 78 10.55 17.14 -1.45
CA ARG A 78 9.52 16.10 -1.38
C ARG A 78 9.49 15.33 -2.68
N GLN A 79 9.35 14.01 -2.58
CA GLN A 79 9.34 13.12 -3.74
C GLN A 79 8.01 12.38 -3.89
N VAL A 80 7.32 12.11 -2.79
CA VAL A 80 5.95 11.55 -2.78
C VAL A 80 5.05 12.49 -2.01
N ALA A 81 3.90 12.80 -2.57
CA ALA A 81 2.83 13.53 -1.89
C ALA A 81 1.51 12.76 -2.01
N THR A 82 0.61 12.94 -1.05
CA THR A 82 -0.78 12.54 -1.22
C THR A 82 -1.49 13.56 -2.09
N LYS A 83 -2.02 13.11 -3.22
CA LYS A 83 -2.86 13.87 -4.14
C LYS A 83 -4.32 13.54 -3.86
N VAL A 84 -5.12 14.56 -3.60
CA VAL A 84 -6.58 14.48 -3.50
C VAL A 84 -7.14 14.91 -4.85
N VAL A 85 -7.84 14.03 -5.53
CA VAL A 85 -8.49 14.32 -6.82
C VAL A 85 -10.00 14.30 -6.61
N ILE A 86 -10.65 15.37 -7.04
CA ILE A 86 -12.10 15.54 -7.02
C ILE A 86 -12.58 15.35 -8.45
N PRO A 87 -13.38 14.32 -8.76
CA PRO A 87 -14.03 14.22 -10.05
C PRO A 87 -14.85 15.48 -10.36
N ILE A 88 -14.83 15.94 -11.61
CA ILE A 88 -15.75 16.99 -12.07
C ILE A 88 -17.17 16.43 -12.19
N ASP A 89 -17.25 15.17 -12.63
CA ASP A 89 -18.47 14.39 -12.73
C ASP A 89 -18.20 13.03 -12.08
N ASP A 90 -18.98 12.71 -11.04
CA ASP A 90 -18.89 11.45 -10.31
C ASP A 90 -19.32 10.25 -11.18
N ALA A 91 -20.18 10.46 -12.18
CA ALA A 91 -20.64 9.42 -13.10
C ALA A 91 -19.67 9.20 -14.29
N ASP A 92 -19.00 10.26 -14.75
CA ASP A 92 -18.03 10.21 -15.85
C ASP A 92 -16.65 10.79 -15.50
N LEU A 93 -15.80 9.88 -15.01
CA LEU A 93 -14.39 10.12 -14.74
C LEU A 93 -13.56 10.57 -15.97
N LYS A 94 -14.08 10.49 -17.21
CA LYS A 94 -13.39 11.00 -18.41
C LYS A 94 -13.39 12.52 -18.48
N THR A 95 -14.35 13.18 -17.85
CA THR A 95 -14.41 14.63 -17.69
C THR A 95 -13.21 15.15 -16.88
N GLY A 96 -12.55 14.25 -16.14
CA GLY A 96 -11.37 14.52 -15.33
C GLY A 96 -11.73 15.04 -13.95
N GLY A 97 -10.78 15.73 -13.31
CA GLY A 97 -10.92 16.15 -11.93
C GLY A 97 -10.02 17.33 -11.55
N ARG A 98 -10.47 18.10 -10.56
CA ARG A 98 -9.61 19.07 -9.86
C ARG A 98 -8.73 18.31 -8.87
N TYR A 99 -7.57 18.85 -8.54
CA TYR A 99 -6.72 18.22 -7.54
C TYR A 99 -5.98 19.21 -6.67
N VAL A 100 -5.58 18.71 -5.50
CA VAL A 100 -4.67 19.38 -4.58
C VAL A 100 -3.73 18.35 -3.96
N PHE A 101 -2.49 18.71 -3.72
CA PHE A 101 -1.58 17.89 -2.91
C PHE A 101 -1.64 18.31 -1.45
N VAL A 102 -1.67 17.33 -0.55
CA VAL A 102 -1.64 17.57 0.88
C VAL A 102 -0.33 18.27 1.27
N ASN A 103 -0.45 19.36 2.04
CA ASN A 103 0.67 20.21 2.46
C ASN A 103 1.43 20.94 1.34
N GLN A 104 0.85 21.10 0.14
CA GLN A 104 1.41 22.05 -0.83
C GLN A 104 1.25 23.51 -0.36
N ILE A 105 2.00 24.42 -0.97
CA ILE A 105 1.84 25.86 -0.74
C ILE A 105 0.40 26.27 -1.08
N GLY A 106 -0.29 26.87 -0.11
CA GLY A 106 -1.69 27.26 -0.23
C GLY A 106 -2.70 26.11 -0.08
N PHE A 107 -2.28 24.92 0.40
CA PHE A 107 -3.14 23.75 0.60
C PHE A 107 -4.45 24.07 1.34
N GLU A 108 -4.37 24.69 2.52
CA GLU A 108 -5.54 24.97 3.36
C GLU A 108 -6.52 25.94 2.69
N ARG A 109 -6.01 26.94 1.96
CA ARG A 109 -6.83 27.86 1.17
C ARG A 109 -7.58 27.10 0.06
N MET A 110 -6.90 26.21 -0.66
CA MET A 110 -7.54 25.41 -1.70
C MET A 110 -8.56 24.42 -1.14
N MET A 111 -8.32 23.85 0.05
CA MET A 111 -9.29 23.00 0.74
C MET A 111 -10.55 23.77 1.12
N MET A 112 -10.39 25.00 1.60
CA MET A 112 -11.52 25.89 1.90
C MET A 112 -12.29 26.26 0.62
N GLU A 113 -11.60 26.64 -0.45
CA GLU A 113 -12.22 27.03 -1.73
C GLU A 113 -12.92 25.87 -2.44
N ALA A 114 -12.34 24.66 -2.40
CA ALA A 114 -12.87 23.50 -3.13
C ALA A 114 -13.93 22.73 -2.34
N PHE A 115 -13.80 22.65 -1.02
CA PHE A 115 -14.62 21.77 -0.18
C PHE A 115 -15.31 22.48 1.00
N GLY A 116 -15.03 23.77 1.24
CA GLY A 116 -15.50 24.46 2.45
C GLY A 116 -14.82 23.96 3.73
N VAL A 117 -13.66 23.30 3.62
CA VAL A 117 -12.94 22.71 4.75
C VAL A 117 -11.95 23.73 5.33
N ALA A 118 -12.22 24.19 6.54
CA ALA A 118 -11.37 25.13 7.26
C ALA A 118 -10.02 24.51 7.68
N PRO A 119 -8.96 25.31 7.90
CA PRO A 119 -7.64 24.82 8.30
C PRO A 119 -7.60 23.96 9.57
N ASN A 120 -8.50 24.24 10.52
CA ASN A 120 -8.63 23.55 11.80
C ASN A 120 -9.65 22.40 11.78
N HIS A 121 -10.19 22.06 10.61
CA HIS A 121 -11.18 21.00 10.48
C HIS A 121 -10.52 19.61 10.61
N PRO A 122 -11.15 18.63 11.30
CA PRO A 122 -10.57 17.29 11.51
C PRO A 122 -10.13 16.58 10.23
N ASP A 123 -10.85 16.76 9.12
CA ASP A 123 -10.47 16.15 7.83
C ASP A 123 -9.10 16.60 7.31
N ILE A 124 -8.63 17.80 7.68
CA ILE A 124 -7.27 18.26 7.35
C ILE A 124 -6.24 17.37 8.06
N ASP A 125 -6.48 17.04 9.33
CA ASP A 125 -5.60 16.18 10.10
C ASP A 125 -5.66 14.74 9.59
N THR A 126 -6.85 14.24 9.22
CA THR A 126 -7.00 12.94 8.53
C THR A 126 -6.18 12.89 7.24
N LEU A 127 -6.27 13.93 6.39
CA LEU A 127 -5.46 14.01 5.16
C LEU A 127 -3.96 14.02 5.47
N ARG A 128 -3.52 14.73 6.52
CA ARG A 128 -2.12 14.75 6.96
C ARG A 128 -1.65 13.42 7.53
N LEU A 129 -2.51 12.66 8.22
CA LEU A 129 -2.22 11.31 8.67
C LEU A 129 -2.00 10.39 7.48
N ILE A 130 -2.91 10.43 6.50
CA ILE A 130 -2.78 9.67 5.26
C ILE A 130 -1.51 10.09 4.53
N ASP A 131 -1.19 11.38 4.46
CA ASP A 131 0.00 11.93 3.80
C ASP A 131 1.34 11.38 4.31
N LYS A 132 1.41 11.03 5.60
CA LYS A 132 2.60 10.42 6.21
C LYS A 132 2.86 9.00 5.73
N LEU A 133 1.87 8.31 5.17
CA LEU A 133 2.02 6.92 4.71
C LEU A 133 2.88 6.81 3.44
N PRO A 134 3.62 5.70 3.28
CA PRO A 134 4.30 5.40 2.01
C PRO A 134 3.36 4.96 0.90
N SER A 135 2.31 4.24 1.28
CA SER A 135 1.36 3.51 0.44
C SER A 135 -0.03 3.71 1.05
N LEU A 136 -1.06 3.31 0.32
CA LEU A 136 -2.43 3.23 0.80
C LEU A 136 -2.86 1.77 0.96
N ASP A 137 -1.90 0.88 1.27
CA ASP A 137 -2.28 -0.49 1.56
C ASP A 137 -3.26 -0.51 2.76
N PRO A 138 -4.27 -1.39 2.77
CA PRO A 138 -5.34 -1.32 3.74
C PRO A 138 -4.89 -1.44 5.20
N PHE A 139 -3.79 -2.16 5.44
CA PHE A 139 -3.28 -2.38 6.78
C PHE A 139 -2.57 -1.14 7.32
N LEU A 140 -1.66 -0.53 6.55
CA LEU A 140 -1.01 0.74 6.91
C LEU A 140 -2.02 1.85 7.05
N LEU A 141 -2.96 1.95 6.11
CA LEU A 141 -3.96 3.01 6.14
C LEU A 141 -4.78 2.92 7.43
N ARG A 142 -5.32 1.73 7.74
CA ARG A 142 -6.09 1.52 8.95
C ARG A 142 -5.27 1.79 10.22
N GLU A 143 -4.05 1.27 10.28
CA GLU A 143 -3.18 1.44 11.45
C GLU A 143 -2.83 2.90 11.69
N GLN A 144 -2.49 3.64 10.65
CA GLN A 144 -2.17 5.06 10.73
C GLN A 144 -3.35 5.90 11.18
N LEU A 145 -4.56 5.59 10.68
CA LEU A 145 -5.78 6.27 11.09
C LEU A 145 -6.11 5.95 12.55
N ARG A 146 -5.96 4.69 12.98
CA ARG A 146 -6.19 4.26 14.37
C ARG A 146 -5.23 4.92 15.35
N ARG A 147 -3.93 5.01 15.02
CA ARG A 147 -2.94 5.77 15.81
C ARG A 147 -3.27 7.25 15.89
N GLY A 148 -3.99 7.77 14.90
CA GLY A 148 -4.54 9.12 14.89
C GLY A 148 -5.90 9.27 15.59
N GLY A 149 -6.41 8.22 16.24
CA GLY A 149 -7.68 8.25 16.98
C GLY A 149 -8.93 8.04 16.11
N LEU A 150 -8.78 7.59 14.85
CA LEU A 150 -9.88 7.36 13.91
C LEU A 150 -10.17 5.86 13.77
N ASP A 151 -11.45 5.49 13.75
CA ASP A 151 -11.90 4.11 13.46
C ASP A 151 -12.96 4.08 12.34
N PRO A 152 -12.56 4.32 11.07
CA PRO A 152 -13.49 4.27 9.94
C PRO A 152 -14.02 2.85 9.71
N SER A 153 -15.17 2.75 9.05
CA SER A 153 -15.79 1.47 8.70
C SER A 153 -14.83 0.55 7.92
N PRO A 154 -14.87 -0.78 8.14
CA PRO A 154 -14.03 -1.74 7.42
C PRO A 154 -14.13 -1.67 5.89
N CYS A 155 -15.22 -1.12 5.33
CA CYS A 155 -15.42 -0.98 3.89
C CYS A 155 -14.38 -0.07 3.19
N TYR A 156 -13.67 0.79 3.94
CA TYR A 156 -12.58 1.61 3.40
C TYR A 156 -11.26 0.84 3.22
N PHE A 157 -11.18 -0.38 3.77
CA PHE A 157 -9.95 -1.20 3.82
C PHE A 157 -10.11 -2.51 3.04
N SER A 158 -11.07 -2.58 2.12
CA SER A 158 -11.36 -3.77 1.33
C SER A 158 -10.25 -4.05 0.30
N ILE A 159 -9.84 -5.31 0.24
CA ILE A 159 -8.97 -5.88 -0.79
C ILE A 159 -9.87 -6.40 -1.93
N SER A 160 -9.39 -6.40 -3.18
CA SER A 160 -10.17 -6.95 -4.29
C SER A 160 -10.53 -8.42 -4.06
N ASP A 161 -11.71 -8.88 -4.54
CA ASP A 161 -12.15 -10.27 -4.32
C ASP A 161 -11.15 -11.30 -4.86
N SER A 162 -10.49 -10.99 -5.98
CA SER A 162 -9.51 -11.89 -6.60
C SER A 162 -8.20 -11.96 -5.80
N ASP A 163 -7.75 -10.83 -5.23
CA ASP A 163 -6.61 -10.82 -4.32
C ASP A 163 -6.96 -11.47 -2.99
N LEU A 164 -8.18 -11.27 -2.48
CA LEU A 164 -8.68 -11.93 -1.29
C LEU A 164 -8.71 -13.46 -1.44
N GLN A 165 -9.18 -13.99 -2.58
CA GLN A 165 -9.19 -15.43 -2.86
C GLN A 165 -7.77 -16.02 -2.93
N ARG A 166 -6.84 -15.35 -3.63
CA ARG A 166 -5.43 -15.79 -3.73
C ARG A 166 -4.72 -15.71 -2.38
N MET A 167 -4.97 -14.64 -1.63
CA MET A 167 -4.45 -14.46 -0.26
C MET A 167 -5.00 -15.53 0.68
N LEU A 168 -6.29 -15.88 0.60
CA LEU A 168 -6.92 -16.90 1.44
C LEU A 168 -6.23 -18.27 1.28
N ALA A 169 -5.92 -18.69 0.06
CA ALA A 169 -5.22 -19.96 -0.17
C ALA A 169 -3.81 -19.96 0.45
N PHE A 170 -3.06 -18.86 0.27
CA PHE A 170 -1.73 -18.69 0.87
C PHE A 170 -1.76 -18.67 2.40
N VAL A 171 -2.68 -17.92 2.98
CA VAL A 171 -2.80 -17.78 4.44
C VAL A 171 -3.27 -19.09 5.08
N ARG A 172 -4.09 -19.89 4.38
CA ARG A 172 -4.44 -21.24 4.82
C ARG A 172 -3.21 -22.12 5.00
N SER A 173 -2.32 -22.18 4.02
CA SER A 173 -1.08 -22.97 4.14
C SER A 173 -0.16 -22.45 5.25
N GLU A 174 -0.14 -21.14 5.49
CA GLU A 174 0.66 -20.55 6.58
C GLU A 174 0.11 -20.87 7.97
N ILE A 175 -1.22 -21.01 8.11
CA ILE A 175 -1.89 -21.24 9.41
C ILE A 175 -2.01 -22.73 9.76
N GLU A 176 -1.94 -23.61 8.76
CA GLU A 176 -2.05 -25.07 8.93
C GLU A 176 -1.15 -25.67 10.04
N PRO A 177 0.12 -25.27 10.20
CA PRO A 177 0.97 -25.77 11.29
C PRO A 177 0.42 -25.44 12.69
N LEU A 178 -0.14 -24.24 12.88
CA LEU A 178 -0.74 -23.82 14.15
C LEU A 178 -2.05 -24.58 14.45
N VAL A 179 -2.84 -24.85 13.42
CA VAL A 179 -4.07 -25.66 13.52
C VAL A 179 -3.72 -27.08 13.93
N THR A 180 -2.71 -27.67 13.29
CA THR A 180 -2.22 -29.02 13.58
C THR A 180 -1.73 -29.14 15.02
N LEU A 181 -1.00 -28.12 15.50
CA LEU A 181 -0.56 -28.05 16.91
C LEU A 181 -1.75 -27.98 17.89
N SER A 182 -2.84 -27.29 17.51
CA SER A 182 -4.00 -27.08 18.38
C SER A 182 -4.96 -28.27 18.44
N LEU A 183 -4.99 -29.13 17.40
CA LEU A 183 -5.91 -30.27 17.28
C LEU A 183 -5.25 -31.63 17.56
N GLY A 184 -3.91 -31.71 17.61
CA GLY A 184 -3.15 -32.94 17.82
C GLY A 184 -2.94 -33.77 16.54
N ALA A 185 -1.87 -34.56 16.50
CA ALA A 185 -1.38 -35.26 15.30
C ALA A 185 -2.30 -36.39 14.77
N ASP A 186 -3.31 -36.82 15.53
CA ASP A 186 -4.12 -38.02 15.24
C ASP A 186 -5.33 -37.78 14.32
N THR A 187 -5.50 -36.60 13.73
CA THR A 187 -6.70 -36.25 12.91
C THR A 187 -6.38 -35.68 11.52
N VAL A 188 -5.47 -36.33 10.78
CA VAL A 188 -4.96 -35.87 9.47
C VAL A 188 -6.05 -35.56 8.42
N ALA A 189 -7.20 -36.24 8.43
CA ALA A 189 -8.29 -36.00 7.45
C ALA A 189 -9.29 -34.88 7.83
N VAL A 190 -9.31 -34.44 9.09
CA VAL A 190 -10.18 -33.35 9.60
C VAL A 190 -9.45 -31.98 9.56
N ASN A 191 -8.15 -32.01 9.29
CA ASN A 191 -7.24 -30.87 9.43
C ASN A 191 -7.36 -29.81 8.32
N SER A 192 -7.61 -30.19 7.06
CA SER A 192 -7.64 -29.22 5.95
C SER A 192 -8.87 -28.30 5.98
N ASP A 193 -10.04 -28.83 6.30
CA ASP A 193 -11.27 -28.05 6.44
C ASP A 193 -11.28 -27.21 7.73
N SER A 194 -10.64 -27.71 8.79
CA SER A 194 -10.45 -26.95 10.05
C SER A 194 -9.44 -25.81 9.88
N ALA A 195 -8.33 -26.03 9.17
CA ALA A 195 -7.38 -24.99 8.81
C ALA A 195 -8.01 -23.95 7.87
N GLY A 196 -8.82 -24.40 6.91
CA GLY A 196 -9.62 -23.54 6.05
C GLY A 196 -10.55 -22.61 6.85
N ARG A 197 -11.28 -23.15 7.81
CA ARG A 197 -12.17 -22.39 8.71
C ARG A 197 -11.40 -21.44 9.64
N MET A 198 -10.27 -21.88 10.20
CA MET A 198 -9.46 -21.04 11.11
C MET A 198 -8.73 -19.92 10.36
N ALA A 199 -8.21 -20.18 9.17
CA ALA A 199 -7.61 -19.15 8.31
C ALA A 199 -8.64 -18.13 7.84
N SER A 200 -9.84 -18.58 7.43
CA SER A 200 -10.95 -17.67 7.11
C SER A 200 -11.34 -16.80 8.31
N LYS A 201 -11.25 -17.31 9.54
CA LYS A 201 -11.52 -16.57 10.79
C LYS A 201 -10.39 -15.63 11.20
N ILE A 202 -9.13 -16.04 11.05
CA ILE A 202 -7.97 -15.17 11.26
C ILE A 202 -8.03 -14.03 10.24
N LEU A 203 -8.45 -14.27 9.01
CA LEU A 203 -8.58 -13.23 8.00
C LEU A 203 -9.88 -12.42 8.07
N SER A 204 -10.93 -12.93 8.71
CA SER A 204 -12.17 -12.15 8.86
C SER A 204 -11.96 -10.98 9.83
N ASN A 205 -12.64 -9.87 9.54
CA ASN A 205 -12.67 -8.67 10.38
C ASN A 205 -13.73 -8.76 11.49
N THR A 206 -14.36 -9.92 11.68
CA THR A 206 -15.45 -10.11 12.64
C THR A 206 -14.90 -10.18 14.06
N PRO A 207 -15.26 -9.24 14.96
CA PRO A 207 -14.97 -9.40 16.39
C PRO A 207 -15.78 -10.57 16.93
N GLY A 208 -15.13 -11.55 17.56
CA GLY A 208 -15.85 -12.68 18.19
C GLY A 208 -15.01 -13.94 18.45
N ASP A 209 -14.62 -14.11 19.71
CA ASP A 209 -14.67 -15.33 20.53
C ASP A 209 -13.82 -16.57 20.31
N GLN A 210 -13.02 -16.76 19.24
CA GLN A 210 -12.42 -18.10 19.03
C GLN A 210 -10.90 -18.19 18.94
N LEU A 211 -10.19 -17.10 19.21
CA LEU A 211 -8.74 -17.15 19.45
C LEU A 211 -8.34 -16.76 20.87
N ASP A 212 -9.30 -16.66 21.80
CA ASP A 212 -8.98 -16.46 23.22
C ASP A 212 -8.05 -17.56 23.77
N ALA A 213 -8.19 -18.80 23.27
CA ALA A 213 -7.26 -19.87 23.59
C ALA A 213 -5.81 -19.52 23.20
N LEU A 214 -5.61 -18.95 22.00
CA LEU A 214 -4.29 -18.49 21.56
C LEU A 214 -3.82 -17.30 22.41
N ARG A 215 -4.70 -16.34 22.71
CA ARG A 215 -4.39 -15.22 23.61
C ARG A 215 -3.93 -15.67 24.99
N LEU A 216 -4.65 -16.61 25.60
CA LEU A 216 -4.34 -17.19 26.91
C LEU A 216 -3.02 -17.95 26.87
N THR A 217 -2.79 -18.73 25.81
CA THR A 217 -1.53 -19.47 25.58
C THR A 217 -0.34 -18.52 25.47
N LEU A 218 -0.52 -17.40 24.76
CA LEU A 218 0.51 -16.36 24.60
C LEU A 218 0.58 -15.40 25.80
N ARG A 219 -0.30 -15.52 26.79
CA ARG A 219 -0.41 -14.63 27.96
C ARG A 219 -0.43 -13.15 27.57
N LEU A 220 -1.22 -12.81 26.56
CA LEU A 220 -1.40 -11.45 26.09
C LEU A 220 -2.66 -10.81 26.70
N ALA A 221 -2.55 -9.53 27.05
CA ALA A 221 -3.72 -8.71 27.36
C ALA A 221 -4.65 -8.64 26.12
N PRO A 222 -5.97 -8.47 26.28
CA PRO A 222 -6.91 -8.39 25.15
C PRO A 222 -6.50 -7.37 24.08
N GLU A 223 -6.03 -6.19 24.50
CA GLU A 223 -5.63 -5.10 23.61
C GLU A 223 -4.37 -5.47 22.83
N GLN A 224 -3.35 -5.98 23.53
CA GLN A 224 -2.09 -6.44 22.92
C GLN A 224 -2.33 -7.59 21.93
N TYR A 225 -3.27 -8.47 22.25
CA TYR A 225 -3.63 -9.58 21.39
C TYR A 225 -4.32 -9.11 20.11
N GLN A 226 -5.29 -8.20 20.23
CA GLN A 226 -5.98 -7.63 19.08
C GLN A 226 -5.02 -6.90 18.14
N GLU A 227 -4.12 -6.09 18.70
CA GLU A 227 -3.10 -5.36 17.95
C GLU A 227 -2.08 -6.31 17.29
N GLY A 228 -1.58 -7.28 18.05
CA GLY A 228 -0.65 -8.29 17.56
C GLY A 228 -1.23 -9.12 16.42
N VAL A 229 -2.46 -9.64 16.58
CA VAL A 229 -3.13 -10.41 15.52
C VAL A 229 -3.36 -9.56 14.27
N PHE A 230 -3.72 -8.29 14.43
CA PHE A 230 -3.85 -7.39 13.29
C PHE A 230 -2.52 -7.22 12.54
N CYS A 231 -1.43 -6.95 13.26
CA CYS A 231 -0.10 -6.86 12.65
C CYS A 231 0.31 -8.18 11.98
N TRP A 232 -0.01 -9.32 12.60
CA TRP A 232 0.23 -10.65 12.01
C TRP A 232 -0.51 -10.84 10.69
N LYS A 233 -1.78 -10.45 10.58
CA LYS A 233 -2.51 -10.46 9.29
C LYS A 233 -1.79 -9.62 8.23
N GLY A 234 -1.28 -8.46 8.63
CA GLY A 234 -0.49 -7.61 7.75
C GLY A 234 0.84 -8.22 7.31
N PHE A 235 1.56 -8.90 8.21
CA PHE A 235 2.77 -9.66 7.87
C PHE A 235 2.48 -10.78 6.88
N LEU A 236 1.38 -11.53 7.08
CA LEU A 236 0.94 -12.55 6.14
C LEU A 236 0.62 -11.95 4.76
N TYR A 237 -0.07 -10.80 4.73
CA TYR A 237 -0.35 -10.06 3.50
C TYR A 237 0.94 -9.61 2.78
N TYR A 238 1.92 -9.09 3.52
CA TYR A 238 3.20 -8.67 2.95
C TYR A 238 4.06 -9.84 2.49
N LYS A 239 4.04 -10.97 3.19
CA LYS A 239 4.71 -12.19 2.77
C LYS A 239 4.14 -12.72 1.46
N TRP A 240 2.80 -12.78 1.36
CA TRP A 240 2.11 -13.14 0.12
C TRP A 240 2.47 -12.18 -1.03
N THR A 241 2.40 -10.88 -0.75
CA THR A 241 2.70 -9.83 -1.72
C THR A 241 4.15 -9.91 -2.22
N LEU A 242 5.13 -10.13 -1.34
CA LEU A 242 6.52 -10.34 -1.74
C LEU A 242 6.65 -11.56 -2.64
N ALA A 243 6.04 -12.70 -2.28
CA ALA A 243 6.11 -13.92 -3.07
C ALA A 243 5.58 -13.72 -4.50
N ALA A 244 4.49 -12.98 -4.66
CA ALA A 244 3.97 -12.61 -5.98
C ALA A 244 4.91 -11.66 -6.73
N LEU A 245 5.49 -10.67 -6.03
CA LEU A 245 6.34 -9.65 -6.64
C LEU A 245 7.72 -10.14 -7.05
N LEU A 246 8.32 -11.12 -6.36
CA LEU A 246 9.71 -11.55 -6.63
C LEU A 246 9.90 -11.96 -8.11
N GLY A 247 8.92 -12.68 -8.67
CA GLY A 247 8.96 -13.06 -10.09
C GLY A 247 8.83 -11.86 -11.02
N GLU A 248 7.90 -10.95 -10.73
CA GLU A 248 7.65 -9.75 -11.55
C GLU A 248 8.84 -8.77 -11.49
N VAL A 249 9.42 -8.58 -10.30
CA VAL A 249 10.61 -7.74 -10.08
C VAL A 249 11.80 -8.21 -10.88
N ALA A 250 12.04 -9.53 -10.93
CA ALA A 250 13.16 -10.06 -11.70
C ALA A 250 13.00 -9.72 -13.19
N GLY A 251 11.78 -9.84 -13.72
CA GLY A 251 11.44 -9.43 -15.09
C GLY A 251 11.66 -7.93 -15.32
N VAL A 252 11.25 -7.09 -14.39
CA VAL A 252 11.45 -5.63 -14.49
C VAL A 252 12.93 -5.26 -14.40
N ALA A 253 13.71 -5.87 -13.50
CA ALA A 253 15.14 -5.62 -13.38
C ALA A 253 15.89 -5.96 -14.68
N GLU A 254 15.51 -7.05 -15.35
CA GLU A 254 16.07 -7.43 -16.64
C GLU A 254 15.61 -6.49 -17.78
N ALA A 255 14.35 -6.04 -17.73
CA ALA A 255 13.84 -5.07 -18.69
C ALA A 255 14.53 -3.70 -18.55
N VAL A 256 14.78 -3.23 -17.32
CA VAL A 256 15.58 -2.02 -17.03
C VAL A 256 16.98 -2.13 -17.62
N ARG A 257 17.61 -3.32 -17.53
CA ARG A 257 18.94 -3.57 -18.08
C ARG A 257 18.98 -3.42 -19.62
N THR A 258 17.91 -3.83 -20.29
CA THR A 258 17.91 -4.02 -21.76
C THR A 258 17.17 -2.93 -22.54
N ILE A 259 16.29 -2.17 -21.89
CA ILE A 259 15.46 -1.13 -22.53
C ILE A 259 16.32 -0.09 -23.26
N LYS A 260 15.87 0.29 -24.47
CA LYS A 260 16.48 1.33 -25.29
C LYS A 260 15.45 2.42 -25.59
N PRO A 261 15.77 3.71 -25.31
CA PRO A 261 14.88 4.80 -25.67
C PRO A 261 14.89 5.04 -27.18
N VAL A 262 13.83 5.65 -27.71
CA VAL A 262 13.79 6.17 -29.08
C VAL A 262 14.37 7.59 -29.15
N GLY A 263 14.99 7.91 -30.29
CA GLY A 263 15.59 9.23 -30.54
C GLY A 263 17.11 9.27 -30.41
N LYS A 264 17.69 10.46 -30.51
CA LYS A 264 19.15 10.66 -30.39
C LYS A 264 19.55 10.60 -28.93
N VAL A 265 20.46 9.67 -28.60
CA VAL A 265 21.09 9.58 -27.29
C VAL A 265 22.45 10.26 -27.38
N ASP A 266 22.62 11.38 -26.68
CA ASP A 266 23.94 12.01 -26.56
C ASP A 266 24.84 11.26 -25.57
N ARG A 267 26.10 11.70 -25.46
CA ARG A 267 27.08 11.03 -24.57
C ARG A 267 26.66 11.08 -23.10
N ALA A 268 26.14 12.23 -22.64
CA ALA A 268 25.76 12.43 -21.25
C ALA A 268 24.57 11.55 -20.85
N ALA A 269 23.55 11.46 -21.71
CA ALA A 269 22.40 10.58 -21.52
C ALA A 269 22.81 9.10 -21.54
N LYS A 270 23.76 8.71 -22.41
CA LYS A 270 24.27 7.34 -22.46
C LYS A 270 24.98 6.96 -21.15
N GLU A 271 25.85 7.83 -20.64
CA GLU A 271 26.56 7.63 -19.37
C GLU A 271 25.59 7.60 -18.18
N TYR A 272 24.61 8.51 -18.15
CA TYR A 272 23.57 8.54 -17.13
C TYR A 272 22.77 7.23 -17.10
N LEU A 273 22.24 6.79 -18.25
CA LEU A 273 21.43 5.58 -18.34
C LEU A 273 22.23 4.32 -18.03
N ALA A 274 23.54 4.28 -18.35
CA ALA A 274 24.39 3.15 -17.98
C ALA A 274 24.52 3.03 -16.46
N ARG A 275 24.92 4.12 -15.78
CA ARG A 275 25.04 4.19 -14.32
C ARG A 275 23.71 3.86 -13.62
N SER A 276 22.62 4.44 -14.12
CA SER A 276 21.29 4.25 -13.52
C SER A 276 20.81 2.79 -13.59
N ARG A 277 21.15 2.03 -14.64
CA ARG A 277 20.83 0.60 -14.72
C ARG A 277 21.49 -0.19 -13.59
N ASP A 278 22.77 0.06 -13.33
CA ASP A 278 23.53 -0.64 -12.30
C ASP A 278 23.00 -0.28 -10.91
N VAL A 279 22.76 1.02 -10.66
CA VAL A 279 22.20 1.51 -9.39
C VAL A 279 20.81 0.92 -9.14
N LEU A 280 19.90 0.96 -10.12
CA LEU A 280 18.55 0.43 -9.99
C LEU A 280 18.56 -1.06 -9.67
N ARG A 281 19.35 -1.84 -10.41
CA ARG A 281 19.46 -3.28 -10.17
C ARG A 281 19.94 -3.58 -8.75
N GLY A 282 21.00 -2.90 -8.31
CA GLY A 282 21.52 -3.05 -6.95
C GLY A 282 20.49 -2.70 -5.88
N ARG A 283 19.74 -1.60 -6.07
CA ARG A 283 18.71 -1.15 -5.12
C ARG A 283 17.49 -2.06 -5.06
N ILE A 284 17.03 -2.57 -6.21
CA ILE A 284 15.92 -3.53 -6.26
C ILE A 284 16.29 -4.77 -5.45
N ILE A 285 17.48 -5.34 -5.69
CA ILE A 285 17.96 -6.53 -4.96
C ILE A 285 18.09 -6.24 -3.47
N LYS A 286 18.77 -5.14 -3.08
CA LYS A 286 18.93 -4.73 -1.68
C LYS A 286 17.57 -4.60 -0.97
N THR A 287 16.60 -3.97 -1.63
CA THR A 287 15.26 -3.76 -1.07
C THR A 287 14.53 -5.08 -0.87
N CYS A 288 14.54 -5.97 -1.88
CA CYS A 288 13.94 -7.30 -1.76
C CYS A 288 14.60 -8.14 -0.65
N ASP A 289 15.92 -8.05 -0.49
CA ASP A 289 16.67 -8.74 0.57
C ASP A 289 16.34 -8.18 1.97
N GLU A 290 16.15 -6.87 2.10
CA GLU A 290 15.74 -6.23 3.35
C GLU A 290 14.32 -6.60 3.77
N VAL A 291 13.38 -6.60 2.82
CA VAL A 291 12.01 -7.08 3.03
C VAL A 291 12.02 -8.55 3.44
N SER A 292 12.76 -9.39 2.71
CA SER A 292 12.89 -10.82 3.02
C SER A 292 13.47 -11.06 4.40
N ARG A 293 14.51 -10.31 4.81
CA ARG A 293 15.08 -10.39 6.15
C ARG A 293 14.09 -10.00 7.24
N THR A 294 13.29 -8.96 7.01
CA THR A 294 12.27 -8.52 7.97
C THR A 294 11.18 -9.58 8.13
N LEU A 295 10.73 -10.19 7.03
CA LEU A 295 9.75 -11.28 7.06
C LEU A 295 10.30 -12.55 7.73
N ARG A 296 11.61 -12.83 7.64
CA ARG A 296 12.22 -13.96 8.35
C ARG A 296 12.08 -13.86 9.87
N VAL A 297 12.01 -12.65 10.44
CA VAL A 297 11.74 -12.48 11.88
C VAL A 297 10.42 -13.13 12.27
N TYR A 298 9.39 -12.97 11.42
CA TYR A 298 8.11 -13.66 11.58
C TYR A 298 8.27 -15.17 11.38
N ASP A 299 8.90 -15.61 10.28
CA ASP A 299 9.03 -17.03 9.95
C ASP A 299 9.75 -17.81 11.07
N ASP A 300 10.82 -17.25 11.62
CA ASP A 300 11.60 -17.85 12.70
C ASP A 300 10.78 -17.90 14.01
N ALA A 301 10.06 -16.81 14.35
CA ALA A 301 9.22 -16.76 15.54
C ALA A 301 8.05 -17.75 15.46
N TYR A 302 7.46 -17.88 14.27
CA TYR A 302 6.35 -18.79 14.00
C TYR A 302 6.79 -20.26 13.96
N ALA A 303 7.97 -20.55 13.39
CA ALA A 303 8.57 -21.89 13.43
C ALA A 303 8.87 -22.32 14.87
N LYS A 304 9.39 -21.42 15.71
CA LYS A 304 9.60 -21.69 17.15
C LYS A 304 8.29 -22.05 17.87
N LEU A 305 7.18 -21.40 17.54
CA LEU A 305 5.87 -21.76 18.09
C LEU A 305 5.39 -23.13 17.58
N THR A 306 5.40 -23.33 16.27
CA THR A 306 4.72 -24.46 15.61
C THR A 306 5.52 -25.76 15.58
N GLN A 307 6.86 -25.67 15.57
CA GLN A 307 7.77 -26.83 15.47
C GLN A 307 8.48 -27.10 16.80
N GLU A 308 8.87 -26.06 17.54
CA GLU A 308 9.60 -26.20 18.81
C GLU A 308 8.70 -26.10 20.05
N GLY A 309 7.42 -25.73 19.90
CA GLY A 309 6.50 -25.54 21.02
C GLY A 309 6.90 -24.38 21.95
N ARG A 310 7.59 -23.36 21.43
CA ARG A 310 8.09 -22.19 22.18
C ARG A 310 7.24 -20.94 21.89
N PRO A 311 6.14 -20.72 22.61
CA PRO A 311 5.19 -19.64 22.33
C PRO A 311 5.73 -18.23 22.62
N ILE A 312 6.77 -18.12 23.47
CA ILE A 312 7.34 -16.83 23.88
C ILE A 312 7.91 -16.08 22.66
N ALA A 313 8.59 -16.76 21.74
CA ALA A 313 9.16 -16.11 20.56
C ALA A 313 8.08 -15.47 19.67
N PHE A 314 6.95 -16.17 19.47
CA PHE A 314 5.84 -15.64 18.70
C PHE A 314 5.12 -14.51 19.43
N ARG A 315 4.95 -14.62 20.76
CA ARG A 315 4.42 -13.54 21.59
C ARG A 315 5.27 -12.26 21.45
N ASP A 316 6.59 -12.37 21.57
CA ASP A 316 7.49 -11.22 21.50
C ASP A 316 7.46 -10.61 20.09
N PHE A 317 7.40 -11.45 19.04
CA PHE A 317 7.14 -10.98 17.68
C PHE A 317 5.84 -10.18 17.56
N LEU A 318 4.71 -10.66 18.13
CA LEU A 318 3.43 -9.93 18.05
C LEU A 318 3.49 -8.55 18.73
N LEU A 319 4.29 -8.42 19.79
CA LEU A 319 4.50 -7.15 20.50
C LEU A 319 5.42 -6.19 19.72
N ASP A 320 6.43 -6.72 19.02
CA ASP A 320 7.40 -5.92 18.25
C ASP A 320 6.94 -5.61 16.81
N ALA A 321 6.01 -6.40 16.26
CA ALA A 321 5.50 -6.27 14.90
C ALA A 321 5.05 -4.85 14.49
N PRO A 322 4.37 -4.05 15.35
CA PRO A 322 3.96 -2.69 15.02
C PRO A 322 5.12 -1.76 14.62
N SER A 323 6.33 -2.01 15.13
CA SER A 323 7.52 -1.20 14.83
C SER A 323 8.14 -1.53 13.46
N MET A 324 8.02 -2.78 13.02
CA MET A 324 8.54 -3.27 11.74
C MET A 324 7.60 -2.96 10.57
N PHE A 325 6.31 -2.76 10.88
CA PHE A 325 5.24 -2.66 9.90
C PHE A 325 5.41 -1.49 8.92
N ALA A 326 5.78 -0.31 9.42
CA ALA A 326 5.95 0.88 8.59
C ALA A 326 7.09 0.70 7.56
N LYS A 327 8.26 0.21 8.02
CA LYS A 327 9.41 -0.02 7.13
C LYS A 327 9.08 -1.07 6.06
N LEU A 328 8.42 -2.15 6.46
CA LEU A 328 8.04 -3.24 5.57
C LEU A 328 7.08 -2.75 4.47
N GLY A 329 6.04 -2.01 4.83
CA GLY A 329 5.09 -1.45 3.87
C GLY A 329 5.71 -0.34 3.00
N ASP A 330 6.63 0.47 3.53
CA ASP A 330 7.42 1.44 2.76
C ASP A 330 8.20 0.75 1.63
N GLN A 331 8.99 -0.28 1.98
CA GLN A 331 9.85 -0.99 1.03
C GLN A 331 9.05 -1.79 -0.01
N LEU A 332 8.01 -2.49 0.45
CA LEU A 332 7.17 -3.28 -0.45
C LEU A 332 6.34 -2.40 -1.38
N GLY A 333 5.82 -1.27 -0.89
CA GLY A 333 5.12 -0.28 -1.69
C GLY A 333 6.00 0.34 -2.77
N ALA A 334 7.29 0.56 -2.49
CA ALA A 334 8.26 1.00 -3.49
C ALA A 334 8.46 -0.04 -4.61
N VAL A 335 8.61 -1.31 -4.24
CA VAL A 335 8.75 -2.41 -5.20
C VAL A 335 7.48 -2.59 -6.04
N GLN A 336 6.30 -2.59 -5.41
CA GLN A 336 5.01 -2.64 -6.10
C GLN A 336 4.84 -1.51 -7.11
N HIS A 337 5.28 -0.30 -6.76
CA HIS A 337 5.22 0.85 -7.65
C HIS A 337 6.04 0.63 -8.91
N ILE A 338 7.29 0.15 -8.78
CA ILE A 338 8.16 -0.12 -9.93
C ILE A 338 7.50 -1.14 -10.86
N VAL A 339 7.03 -2.26 -10.30
CA VAL A 339 6.38 -3.33 -11.07
C VAL A 339 5.13 -2.83 -11.78
N SER A 340 4.21 -2.19 -11.05
CA SER A 340 2.94 -1.71 -11.58
C SER A 340 3.15 -0.62 -12.63
N TYR A 341 4.04 0.34 -12.36
CA TYR A 341 4.37 1.41 -13.28
C TYR A 341 5.02 0.86 -14.55
N TRP A 342 5.96 -0.09 -14.41
CA TRP A 342 6.62 -0.71 -15.55
C TRP A 342 5.60 -1.41 -16.45
N ARG A 343 4.72 -2.25 -15.87
CA ARG A 343 3.68 -2.96 -16.61
C ARG A 343 2.74 -2.01 -17.36
N PHE A 344 2.40 -0.88 -16.74
CA PHE A 344 1.55 0.13 -17.36
C PHE A 344 2.26 0.87 -18.49
N ARG A 345 3.44 1.43 -18.22
CA ARG A 345 4.15 2.30 -19.16
C ARG A 345 4.77 1.56 -20.33
N PHE A 346 5.19 0.31 -20.13
CA PHE A 346 5.85 -0.52 -21.14
C PHE A 346 4.97 -1.67 -21.64
N SER A 347 3.64 -1.50 -21.57
CA SER A 347 2.70 -2.47 -22.15
C SER A 347 2.86 -2.55 -23.67
N SER A 348 2.46 -3.67 -24.27
CA SER A 348 2.64 -3.92 -25.71
C SER A 348 1.95 -2.89 -26.62
N SER A 349 0.97 -2.13 -26.10
CA SER A 349 0.26 -1.07 -26.82
C SER A 349 0.76 0.35 -26.50
N ALA A 350 1.73 0.49 -25.60
CA ALA A 350 2.25 1.79 -25.18
C ALA A 350 3.21 2.39 -26.22
N ALA A 351 3.16 3.72 -26.38
CA ALA A 351 4.08 4.43 -27.25
C ALA A 351 5.54 4.26 -26.76
N PRO A 352 6.53 4.19 -27.67
CA PRO A 352 7.93 4.10 -27.28
C PRO A 352 8.37 5.26 -26.38
N VAL A 353 9.25 4.98 -25.42
CA VAL A 353 9.79 5.96 -24.46
C VAL A 353 10.95 6.72 -25.09
N ASN A 354 10.96 8.05 -25.00
CA ASN A 354 12.10 8.85 -25.45
C ASN A 354 13.23 8.92 -24.39
N VAL A 355 14.37 9.52 -24.72
CA VAL A 355 15.54 9.54 -23.82
C VAL A 355 15.25 10.23 -22.49
N GLU A 356 14.66 11.43 -22.53
CA GLU A 356 14.36 12.24 -21.34
C GLU A 356 13.35 11.53 -20.43
N GLU A 357 12.30 10.96 -21.02
CA GLU A 357 11.28 10.22 -20.29
C GLU A 357 11.88 8.96 -19.63
N LEU A 358 12.76 8.23 -20.31
CA LEU A 358 13.41 7.06 -19.71
C LEU A 358 14.31 7.45 -18.54
N MET A 359 15.04 8.56 -18.66
CA MET A 359 15.86 9.09 -17.57
C MET A 359 15.00 9.50 -16.37
N ASP A 360 13.86 10.14 -16.60
CA ASP A 360 12.92 10.50 -15.54
C ASP A 360 12.31 9.26 -14.87
N ILE A 361 12.00 8.20 -15.63
CA ILE A 361 11.52 6.92 -15.07
C ILE A 361 12.60 6.27 -14.19
N PHE A 362 13.86 6.24 -14.66
CA PHE A 362 14.95 5.68 -13.87
C PHE A 362 15.20 6.49 -12.60
N MET A 363 15.18 7.82 -12.70
CA MET A 363 15.28 8.70 -11.54
C MET A 363 14.16 8.45 -10.54
N ASP A 364 12.90 8.30 -10.99
CA ASP A 364 11.75 7.99 -10.13
C ASP A 364 11.95 6.66 -9.39
N PHE A 365 12.42 5.63 -10.08
CA PHE A 365 12.65 4.32 -9.48
C PHE A 365 13.82 4.33 -8.48
N GLU A 366 14.94 4.97 -8.83
CA GLU A 366 16.11 5.09 -7.94
C GLU A 366 15.69 5.79 -6.66
N THR A 367 14.97 6.89 -6.83
CA THR A 367 14.42 7.72 -5.77
C THR A 367 13.40 6.95 -4.93
N GLY A 368 12.55 6.14 -5.57
CA GLY A 368 11.53 5.37 -4.90
C GLY A 368 12.07 4.27 -4.00
N LEU A 369 13.25 3.75 -4.33
CA LEU A 369 13.97 2.74 -3.55
C LEU A 369 14.90 3.33 -2.50
N LEU A 370 15.04 4.66 -2.42
CA LEU A 370 15.71 5.29 -1.27
C LEU A 370 14.85 5.05 -0.03
N GLY A 371 15.42 4.40 0.99
CA GLY A 371 14.78 4.35 2.30
C GLY A 371 14.57 5.76 2.84
N ARG A 372 13.53 5.99 3.66
CA ARG A 372 13.39 7.27 4.37
C ARG A 372 14.65 7.53 5.19
N GLY A 373 15.47 8.49 4.77
CA GLY A 373 16.70 8.90 5.45
C GLY A 373 18.00 8.75 4.65
N GLU A 374 18.00 8.06 3.50
CA GLU A 374 19.17 8.03 2.59
C GLU A 374 19.11 9.23 1.62
N LEU A 375 20.17 10.05 1.59
CA LEU A 375 20.23 11.21 0.71
C LEU A 375 20.73 10.80 -0.69
N PRO A 376 20.32 11.51 -1.76
CA PRO A 376 20.90 11.30 -3.09
C PRO A 376 22.42 11.53 -3.14
N ASP A 377 23.00 12.26 -2.18
CA ASP A 377 24.46 12.49 -2.15
C ASP A 377 25.25 11.23 -1.71
N ASP A 378 24.59 10.22 -1.11
CA ASP A 378 25.18 8.89 -0.87
C ASP A 378 25.40 8.10 -2.19
N ILE A 379 24.85 8.58 -3.32
CA ILE A 379 25.03 7.99 -4.66
C ILE A 379 26.49 8.08 -5.13
N GLY A 380 27.27 9.05 -4.62
CA GLY A 380 28.69 9.21 -4.98
C GLY A 380 29.65 8.28 -4.23
N MET A 381 29.24 7.70 -3.09
CA MET A 381 30.13 6.93 -2.20
C MET A 381 30.01 5.41 -2.35
N ILE A 382 28.95 4.90 -2.98
CA ILE A 382 28.75 3.45 -3.22
C ILE A 382 29.46 3.00 -4.51
N ALA A 383 30.02 3.93 -5.29
CA ALA A 383 30.79 3.66 -6.51
C ALA A 383 32.32 3.82 -6.32
N ALA A 384 32.82 3.66 -5.08
CA ALA A 384 34.24 3.63 -4.75
C ALA A 384 34.66 2.26 -4.24
#